data_AF-A0A561SR71-F1
#
_entry.id   AF-A0A561SR71-F1
#
_cell.length_a   1.000
_cell.length_b   1.000
_cell.length_c   1.000
_cell.angle_alpha   90.00
_cell.angle_beta   90.00
_cell.angle_gamma   90.00
#
_symmetry.space_group_name_H-M   'P 1'
#
loop_
_entity.id
_entity.type
_entity.pdbx_description
1 polymer ?
#
loop_
_entity_poly.entity_id
_entity_poly.type
_entity_poly.pdbx_seq_one_letter_code
_entity_poly.pdbx_strand_id
1 'polypeptide(L)'
;MTEVSIWTRGRPHRFAELTAPDDGDDQLALATMAFDALAAVGQDLFEPLAVNVEIVCCDSELRIPLDEPRPAAPFHQLRLRSIPDTVQVPKVWTELVVSRCERLDRDAVLGWFGALLAEQGCVRSGSTTGWSEMLVEAVRARLPGAATALVDGNELPVSHGAGLVHYPVERLGNGLWVAGPLATSHDTAPFEVRIVNEAGVLSMDWSLNWSPWIVADGAGRPDVEAALRRLSALGWNVEPVDRAWSPD
;
A
#
# COMPACT_ATOMS: atom_id res chain seq x y z
N MET A 1 12.91 -15.06 23.37
CA MET A 1 11.66 -14.59 22.74
C MET A 1 11.96 -13.26 22.11
N THR A 2 11.72 -13.13 20.81
CA THR A 2 12.00 -11.90 20.08
C THR A 2 10.80 -10.98 20.21
N GLU A 3 10.98 -9.87 20.92
CA GLU A 3 10.01 -8.78 21.06
C GLU A 3 9.57 -8.24 19.69
N VAL A 4 8.32 -7.75 19.58
CA VAL A 4 7.85 -7.03 18.39
C VAL A 4 8.09 -5.54 18.59
N SER A 5 8.84 -4.89 17.71
CA SER A 5 9.07 -3.44 17.75
C SER A 5 8.73 -2.72 16.44
N ILE A 6 8.39 -1.43 16.53
CA ILE A 6 8.17 -0.52 15.39
C ILE A 6 9.46 0.23 15.06
N TRP A 7 9.80 0.29 13.78
CA TRP A 7 10.94 1.01 13.24
C TRP A 7 10.45 2.27 12.54
N THR A 8 10.80 3.45 13.07
CA THR A 8 10.36 4.74 12.51
C THR A 8 11.45 5.47 11.72
N ARG A 9 12.73 5.09 11.87
CA ARG A 9 13.88 5.70 11.16
C ARG A 9 14.63 4.65 10.35
N GLY A 10 15.04 5.00 9.13
CA GLY A 10 15.74 4.08 8.23
C GLY A 10 14.93 2.82 7.98
N ARG A 11 13.63 2.99 7.69
CA ARG A 11 12.70 1.90 7.45
C ARG A 11 13.25 1.02 6.33
N PRO A 12 13.30 -0.31 6.49
CA PRO A 12 13.65 -1.18 5.38
C PRO A 12 12.55 -1.09 4.32
N HIS A 13 12.95 -0.65 3.12
CA HIS A 13 12.09 -0.62 1.95
C HIS A 13 12.41 -1.78 1.03
N ARG A 14 11.42 -2.22 0.27
CA ARG A 14 11.59 -3.08 -0.90
C ARG A 14 11.13 -2.29 -2.11
N PHE A 15 12.04 -2.11 -3.05
CA PHE A 15 11.76 -1.42 -4.30
C PHE A 15 11.55 -2.43 -5.42
N ALA A 16 10.56 -2.17 -6.27
CA ALA A 16 10.36 -2.92 -7.49
C ALA A 16 9.90 -2.00 -8.62
N GLU A 17 10.26 -2.35 -9.85
CA GLU A 17 9.90 -1.57 -11.04
C GLU A 17 9.33 -2.47 -12.13
N LEU A 18 8.38 -1.95 -12.91
CA LEU A 18 7.83 -2.58 -14.10
C LEU A 18 7.64 -1.52 -15.19
N THR A 19 8.27 -1.73 -16.35
CA THR A 19 7.94 -0.97 -17.56
C THR A 19 6.75 -1.63 -18.23
N ALA A 20 5.64 -0.89 -18.39
CA ALA A 20 4.49 -1.39 -19.11
C ALA A 20 4.82 -1.62 -20.60
N PRO A 21 4.19 -2.60 -21.25
CA PRO A 21 4.28 -2.79 -22.70
C PRO A 21 3.92 -1.52 -23.49
N ASP A 22 4.59 -1.30 -24.63
CA ASP A 22 4.47 -0.07 -25.46
C ASP A 22 3.03 0.23 -25.95
N ASP A 23 2.18 -0.79 -26.01
CA ASP A 23 0.77 -0.73 -26.44
C ASP A 23 -0.21 -0.28 -25.34
N GLY A 24 0.28 -0.03 -24.13
CA GLY A 24 -0.52 0.38 -22.98
C GLY A 24 -0.80 1.88 -22.88
N ASP A 25 -1.61 2.45 -23.78
CA ASP A 25 -2.20 3.79 -23.57
C ASP A 25 -3.34 3.77 -22.52
N ASP A 26 -3.73 2.57 -22.08
CA ASP A 26 -4.84 2.37 -21.17
C ASP A 26 -4.41 2.56 -19.70
N GLN A 27 -4.74 3.72 -19.15
CA GLN A 27 -4.50 4.06 -17.74
C GLN A 27 -5.15 3.07 -16.77
N LEU A 28 -6.27 2.44 -17.16
CA LEU A 28 -6.90 1.40 -16.35
C LEU A 28 -6.11 0.08 -16.41
N ALA A 29 -5.46 -0.22 -17.54
CA ALA A 29 -4.55 -1.36 -17.63
C ALA A 29 -3.31 -1.16 -16.73
N LEU A 30 -2.75 0.05 -16.68
CA LEU A 30 -1.67 0.39 -15.75
C LEU A 30 -2.12 0.25 -14.28
N ALA A 31 -3.30 0.78 -13.95
CA ALA A 31 -3.88 0.62 -12.61
C ALA A 31 -4.12 -0.86 -12.26
N THR A 32 -4.49 -1.67 -13.25
CA THR A 32 -4.64 -3.12 -13.10
C THR A 32 -3.31 -3.79 -12.75
N MET A 33 -2.22 -3.48 -13.46
CA MET A 33 -0.90 -4.02 -13.15
C MET A 33 -0.42 -3.61 -11.76
N ALA A 34 -0.62 -2.35 -11.38
CA ALA A 34 -0.31 -1.83 -10.05
C ALA A 34 -1.10 -2.56 -8.94
N PHE A 35 -2.41 -2.75 -9.13
CA PHE A 35 -3.24 -3.45 -8.16
C PHE A 35 -2.90 -4.94 -8.07
N ASP A 36 -2.63 -5.60 -9.19
CA ASP A 36 -2.24 -7.01 -9.21
C ASP A 36 -0.89 -7.21 -8.46
N ALA A 37 0.03 -6.25 -8.57
CA ALA A 37 1.24 -6.21 -7.76
C ALA A 37 0.97 -6.04 -6.26
N LEU A 38 0.10 -5.09 -5.88
CA LEU A 38 -0.34 -4.89 -4.50
C LEU A 38 -0.98 -6.16 -3.92
N ALA A 39 -1.85 -6.82 -4.68
CA ALA A 39 -2.50 -8.06 -4.27
C ALA A 39 -1.48 -9.20 -4.11
N ALA A 40 -0.49 -9.29 -5.00
CA ALA A 40 0.56 -10.30 -4.90
C ALA A 40 1.45 -10.12 -3.66
N VAL A 41 1.80 -8.89 -3.30
CA VAL A 41 2.57 -8.65 -2.06
C VAL A 41 1.72 -8.83 -0.80
N GLY A 42 0.44 -8.45 -0.85
CA GLY A 42 -0.50 -8.60 0.26
C GLY A 42 -0.93 -10.05 0.52
N GLN A 43 -0.88 -10.93 -0.49
CA GLN A 43 -1.36 -12.30 -0.37
C GLN A 43 -0.73 -13.03 0.85
N ASP A 44 -1.61 -13.50 1.74
CA ASP A 44 -1.28 -14.16 3.01
C ASP A 44 -0.51 -13.32 4.04
N LEU A 45 -0.23 -12.05 3.73
CA LEU A 45 0.63 -11.17 4.54
C LEU A 45 -0.14 -9.97 5.11
N PHE A 46 -0.90 -9.25 4.28
CA PHE A 46 -1.73 -8.14 4.73
C PHE A 46 -2.94 -7.90 3.81
N GLU A 47 -3.97 -7.25 4.35
CA GLU A 47 -5.15 -6.78 3.65
C GLU A 47 -5.18 -5.24 3.72
N PRO A 48 -5.28 -4.53 2.58
CA PRO A 48 -5.53 -3.09 2.59
C PRO A 48 -6.86 -2.77 3.29
N LEU A 49 -6.88 -1.72 4.11
CA LEU A 49 -8.11 -1.17 4.71
C LEU A 49 -8.60 0.08 3.97
N ALA A 50 -7.69 0.71 3.22
CA ALA A 50 -7.99 1.77 2.27
C ALA A 50 -6.95 1.78 1.15
N VAL A 51 -7.35 2.28 -0.02
CA VAL A 51 -6.49 2.59 -1.15
C VAL A 51 -6.70 4.05 -1.50
N ASN A 52 -5.63 4.82 -1.56
CA ASN A 52 -5.64 6.21 -1.99
C ASN A 52 -5.08 6.30 -3.42
N VAL A 53 -5.63 7.20 -4.23
CA VAL A 53 -5.19 7.42 -5.61
C VAL A 53 -5.14 8.91 -5.90
N GLU A 54 -4.09 9.34 -6.57
CA GLU A 54 -4.00 10.67 -7.19
C GLU A 54 -4.34 10.56 -8.68
N ILE A 55 -5.40 11.27 -9.09
CA ILE A 55 -5.83 11.46 -10.47
C ILE A 55 -5.21 12.74 -11.00
N VAL A 56 -4.63 12.64 -12.19
CA VAL A 56 -3.90 13.74 -12.84
C VAL A 56 -4.36 13.89 -14.29
N CYS A 57 -3.99 15.01 -14.89
CA CYS A 57 -4.01 15.13 -16.35
C CYS A 57 -2.64 14.73 -16.88
N CYS A 58 -2.62 13.91 -17.93
CA CYS A 58 -1.40 13.49 -18.60
C CYS A 58 -1.33 14.11 -20.00
N ASP A 59 -0.13 14.35 -20.50
CA ASP A 59 0.07 14.61 -21.92
C ASP A 59 -0.39 13.39 -22.74
N SER A 60 -1.23 13.59 -23.76
CA SER A 60 -1.81 12.47 -24.51
C SER A 60 -0.80 11.71 -25.38
N GLU A 61 0.34 12.32 -25.72
CA GLU A 61 1.38 11.69 -26.54
C GLU A 61 2.50 11.12 -25.66
N LEU A 62 2.98 11.91 -24.69
CA LEU A 62 4.10 11.54 -23.84
C LEU A 62 3.69 10.77 -22.57
N ARG A 63 2.40 10.81 -22.21
CA ARG A 63 1.82 10.15 -21.02
C ARG A 63 2.39 10.64 -19.68
N ILE A 64 3.14 11.73 -19.70
CA ILE A 64 3.73 12.33 -18.51
C ILE A 64 2.64 13.11 -17.76
N PRO A 65 2.52 12.96 -16.42
CA PRO A 65 1.67 13.80 -15.60
C PRO A 65 1.98 15.29 -15.80
N LEU A 66 0.94 16.10 -15.97
CA LEU A 66 1.03 17.54 -16.12
C LEU A 66 0.75 18.22 -14.78
N ASP A 67 1.53 19.26 -14.47
CA ASP A 67 1.24 20.12 -13.31
C ASP A 67 -0.09 20.87 -13.47
N GLU A 68 -0.43 21.25 -14.71
CA GLU A 68 -1.66 21.97 -15.08
C GLU A 68 -2.15 21.60 -16.50
N PRO A 69 -3.49 21.48 -16.73
CA PRO A 69 -4.54 21.67 -15.73
C PRO A 69 -4.62 20.49 -14.76
N ARG A 70 -5.14 20.73 -13.56
CA ARG A 70 -5.48 19.67 -12.61
C ARG A 70 -6.96 19.27 -12.69
N PRO A 71 -7.29 18.00 -12.42
CA PRO A 71 -8.66 17.59 -12.16
C PRO A 71 -9.29 18.38 -11.01
N ALA A 72 -10.62 18.52 -11.03
CA ALA A 72 -11.35 19.25 -9.99
C ALA A 72 -11.24 18.57 -8.61
N ALA A 73 -11.17 17.24 -8.58
CA ALA A 73 -10.84 16.45 -7.40
C ALA A 73 -9.68 15.52 -7.77
N PRO A 74 -8.42 15.88 -7.48
CA PRO A 74 -7.28 15.03 -7.80
C PRO A 74 -7.11 13.88 -6.80
N PHE A 75 -7.57 14.02 -5.57
CA PHE A 75 -7.27 13.08 -4.48
C PHE A 75 -8.48 12.26 -4.07
N HIS A 76 -8.37 10.93 -4.18
CA HIS A 76 -9.45 10.02 -3.85
C HIS A 76 -8.99 8.89 -2.91
N GLN A 77 -9.90 8.43 -2.06
CA GLN A 77 -9.69 7.26 -1.19
C GLN A 77 -10.88 6.32 -1.27
N LEU A 78 -10.63 5.05 -1.60
CA LEU A 78 -11.58 3.98 -1.40
C LEU A 78 -11.27 3.27 -0.07
N ARG A 79 -12.24 3.26 0.83
CA ARG A 79 -12.07 2.70 2.18
C ARG A 79 -13.10 1.62 2.48
N LEU A 80 -12.72 0.60 3.25
CA LEU A 80 -13.69 -0.36 3.80
C LEU A 80 -14.70 0.33 4.71
N ARG A 81 -15.98 0.00 4.54
CA ARG A 81 -17.07 0.54 5.36
C ARG A 81 -16.92 0.15 6.82
N SER A 82 -16.55 -1.10 7.07
CA SER A 82 -16.35 -1.67 8.40
C SER A 82 -14.87 -1.91 8.62
N ILE A 83 -14.21 -0.98 9.30
CA ILE A 83 -12.85 -1.17 9.84
C ILE A 83 -12.95 -1.22 11.38
N PRO A 84 -11.97 -1.84 12.08
CA PRO A 84 -11.93 -1.78 13.54
C PRO A 84 -11.89 -0.33 14.03
N ASP A 85 -12.67 -0.01 15.07
CA ASP A 85 -12.81 1.36 15.60
C ASP A 85 -11.49 1.93 16.15
N THR A 86 -10.53 1.05 16.48
CA THR A 86 -9.20 1.42 16.95
C THR A 86 -8.26 1.87 15.83
N VAL A 87 -8.61 1.58 14.57
CA VAL A 87 -7.78 1.88 13.40
C VAL A 87 -8.12 3.26 12.85
N GLN A 88 -7.07 4.06 12.61
CA GLN A 88 -7.19 5.30 11.87
C GLN A 88 -6.75 5.07 10.44
N VAL A 89 -7.60 5.44 9.48
CA VAL A 89 -7.18 5.54 8.07
C VAL A 89 -6.69 6.98 7.86
N PRO A 90 -5.41 7.20 7.55
CA PRO A 90 -4.88 8.53 7.35
C PRO A 90 -5.57 9.27 6.20
N LYS A 91 -5.54 10.61 6.28
CA LYS A 91 -5.87 11.49 5.15
C LYS A 91 -4.55 12.01 4.59
N VAL A 92 -3.99 11.26 3.63
CA VAL A 92 -2.70 11.55 2.99
C VAL A 92 -2.62 12.92 2.32
N TRP A 93 -3.74 13.36 1.75
CA TRP A 93 -3.84 14.59 0.99
C TRP A 93 -4.93 15.51 1.54
N THR A 94 -4.76 16.81 1.31
CA THR A 94 -5.82 17.80 1.53
C THR A 94 -6.95 17.58 0.53
N GLU A 95 -8.18 17.91 0.92
CA GLU A 95 -9.36 17.82 0.02
C GLU A 95 -9.70 16.41 -0.52
N LEU A 96 -9.21 15.37 0.18
CA LEU A 96 -9.47 13.97 -0.14
C LEU A 96 -10.96 13.63 -0.22
N VAL A 97 -11.39 13.12 -1.38
CA VAL A 97 -12.74 12.58 -1.59
C VAL A 97 -12.78 11.11 -1.18
N VAL A 98 -13.61 10.79 -0.17
CA VAL A 98 -13.67 9.44 0.40
C VAL A 98 -14.90 8.68 -0.08
N SER A 99 -14.66 7.58 -0.79
CA SER A 99 -15.64 6.56 -1.15
C SER A 99 -15.57 5.38 -0.17
N ARG A 100 -16.68 4.67 0.01
CA ARG A 100 -16.75 3.48 0.88
C ARG A 100 -17.26 2.26 0.14
N CYS A 101 -16.65 1.11 0.39
CA CYS A 101 -17.05 -0.18 -0.14
C CYS A 101 -17.17 -1.24 0.98
N GLU A 102 -17.87 -2.33 0.71
CA GLU A 102 -17.93 -3.46 1.66
C GLU A 102 -16.66 -4.31 1.63
N ARG A 103 -15.98 -4.34 0.49
CA ARG A 103 -14.80 -5.18 0.22
C ARG A 103 -13.81 -4.41 -0.66
N LEU A 104 -12.53 -4.57 -0.37
CA LEU A 104 -11.42 -4.08 -1.18
C LEU A 104 -10.82 -5.25 -1.97
N ASP A 105 -11.63 -5.86 -2.84
CA ASP A 105 -11.15 -6.83 -3.81
C ASP A 105 -10.90 -6.17 -5.17
N ARG A 106 -10.32 -6.95 -6.09
CA ARG A 106 -9.89 -6.49 -7.41
C ARG A 106 -11.00 -5.78 -8.17
N ASP A 107 -12.19 -6.38 -8.22
CA ASP A 107 -13.32 -5.84 -8.98
C ASP A 107 -13.82 -4.54 -8.38
N ALA A 108 -13.92 -4.45 -7.04
CA ALA A 108 -14.33 -3.22 -6.37
C ALA A 108 -13.33 -2.07 -6.59
N VAL A 109 -12.03 -2.35 -6.45
CA VAL A 109 -10.98 -1.33 -6.60
C VAL A 109 -10.86 -0.87 -8.05
N LEU A 110 -10.76 -1.79 -9.02
CA LEU A 110 -10.60 -1.42 -10.43
C LEU A 110 -11.88 -0.82 -11.02
N GLY A 111 -13.06 -1.27 -10.59
CA GLY A 111 -14.33 -0.65 -10.96
C GLY A 111 -14.44 0.79 -10.47
N TRP A 112 -14.03 1.05 -9.22
CA TRP A 112 -13.93 2.40 -8.66
C TRP A 112 -12.89 3.25 -9.41
N PHE A 113 -11.72 2.71 -9.70
CA PHE A 113 -10.65 3.41 -10.42
C PHE A 113 -11.11 3.80 -11.84
N GLY A 114 -11.74 2.89 -12.57
CA GLY A 114 -12.29 3.16 -13.90
C GLY A 114 -13.34 4.26 -13.90
N ALA A 115 -14.21 4.32 -12.87
CA ALA A 115 -15.16 5.40 -12.71
C ALA A 115 -14.46 6.76 -12.50
N LEU A 116 -13.42 6.82 -11.66
CA LEU A 116 -12.64 8.05 -11.45
C LEU A 116 -12.00 8.57 -12.74
N LEU A 117 -11.36 7.68 -13.50
CA LEU A 117 -10.72 8.03 -14.78
C LEU A 117 -11.73 8.55 -15.81
N ALA A 118 -12.96 8.02 -15.80
CA ALA A 118 -14.03 8.46 -16.71
C ALA A 118 -14.69 9.79 -16.29
N GLU A 119 -14.80 10.05 -14.97
CA GLU A 119 -15.53 11.21 -14.43
C GLU A 119 -14.70 12.50 -14.38
N GLN A 120 -13.41 12.43 -14.06
CA GLN A 120 -12.60 13.62 -13.74
C GLN A 120 -12.22 14.49 -14.95
N GLY A 121 -12.27 13.94 -16.17
CA GLY A 121 -12.17 14.62 -17.47
C GLY A 121 -11.23 15.84 -17.57
N CYS A 122 -10.06 15.69 -18.19
CA CYS A 122 -9.14 16.80 -18.43
C CYS A 122 -9.61 17.74 -19.55
N VAL A 123 -9.69 19.05 -19.26
CA VAL A 123 -10.33 20.04 -20.15
C VAL A 123 -9.39 20.52 -21.28
N ARG A 124 -8.08 20.31 -21.16
CA ARG A 124 -7.09 20.79 -22.12
C ARG A 124 -7.00 19.86 -23.35
N SER A 125 -7.00 20.46 -24.54
CA SER A 125 -6.74 19.72 -25.78
C SER A 125 -5.35 19.07 -25.74
N GLY A 126 -5.27 17.79 -26.10
CA GLY A 126 -4.02 17.03 -26.05
C GLY A 126 -3.64 16.50 -24.67
N SER A 127 -4.57 16.53 -23.71
CA SER A 127 -4.41 15.86 -22.42
C SER A 127 -5.46 14.78 -22.19
N THR A 128 -5.12 13.73 -21.47
CA THR A 128 -6.02 12.68 -21.02
C THR A 128 -6.04 12.59 -19.50
N THR A 129 -7.11 12.03 -18.92
CA THR A 129 -7.14 11.72 -17.50
C THR A 129 -6.32 10.46 -17.22
N GLY A 130 -5.45 10.51 -16.22
CA GLY A 130 -4.62 9.39 -15.78
C GLY A 130 -4.43 9.40 -14.27
N TRP A 131 -3.47 8.63 -13.80
CA TRP A 131 -3.11 8.57 -12.38
C TRP A 131 -1.59 8.56 -12.23
N SER A 132 -1.10 9.20 -11.17
CA SER A 132 0.32 9.32 -10.84
C SER A 132 0.71 8.42 -9.68
N GLU A 133 -0.19 8.21 -8.71
CA GLU A 133 0.17 7.57 -7.45
C GLU A 133 -0.98 6.75 -6.85
N MET A 134 -0.63 5.61 -6.26
CA MET A 134 -1.49 4.75 -5.44
C MET A 134 -0.81 4.51 -4.09
N LEU A 135 -1.52 4.78 -2.98
CA LEU A 135 -1.02 4.60 -1.62
C LEU A 135 -1.90 3.67 -0.78
N VAL A 136 -1.27 2.77 -0.04
CA VAL A 136 -1.89 1.95 1.01
C VAL A 136 -1.15 2.22 2.31
N GLU A 137 -1.77 2.97 3.21
CA GLU A 137 -1.17 3.36 4.49
C GLU A 137 -1.90 2.78 5.71
N ALA A 138 -3.04 2.12 5.49
CA ALA A 138 -3.76 1.42 6.53
C ALA A 138 -3.97 -0.02 6.09
N VAL A 139 -3.44 -0.96 6.88
CA VAL A 139 -3.49 -2.38 6.59
C VAL A 139 -3.88 -3.17 7.81
N ARG A 140 -4.44 -4.35 7.55
CA ARG A 140 -4.51 -5.44 8.51
C ARG A 140 -3.43 -6.46 8.14
N ALA A 141 -2.45 -6.66 9.01
CA ALA A 141 -1.33 -7.57 8.79
C ALA A 141 -1.53 -8.89 9.55
N ARG A 142 -1.20 -10.01 8.91
CA ARG A 142 -1.24 -11.33 9.53
C ARG A 142 0.00 -11.53 10.39
N LEU A 143 -0.20 -11.91 11.65
CA LEU A 143 0.92 -12.22 12.54
C LEU A 143 1.60 -13.53 12.12
N PRO A 144 2.94 -13.54 11.98
CA PRO A 144 3.67 -14.78 11.75
C PRO A 144 3.57 -15.70 12.97
N GLY A 145 3.63 -17.02 12.77
CA GLY A 145 3.35 -18.01 13.81
C GLY A 145 4.20 -17.89 15.09
N ALA A 146 5.43 -17.37 15.03
CA ALA A 146 6.21 -17.13 16.25
C ALA A 146 5.72 -15.89 17.03
N ALA A 147 5.20 -14.87 16.36
CA ALA A 147 4.66 -13.67 17.00
C ALA A 147 3.33 -13.95 17.69
N THR A 148 2.58 -15.00 17.27
CA THR A 148 1.32 -15.37 17.94
C THR A 148 1.53 -15.82 19.39
N ALA A 149 2.73 -16.29 19.74
CA ALA A 149 3.06 -16.68 21.11
C ALA A 149 3.28 -15.48 22.06
N LEU A 150 3.38 -14.27 21.51
CA LEU A 150 3.56 -13.02 22.26
C LEU A 150 2.23 -12.31 22.55
N VAL A 151 1.12 -12.82 22.03
CA VAL A 151 -0.20 -12.26 22.25
C VAL A 151 -0.61 -12.49 23.72
N ASP A 152 -0.96 -11.40 24.40
CA ASP A 152 -1.47 -11.40 25.76
C ASP A 152 -2.98 -11.09 25.74
N GLY A 153 -3.80 -12.10 26.05
CA GLY A 153 -5.25 -12.00 25.88
C GLY A 153 -5.64 -11.76 24.42
N ASN A 154 -6.13 -10.55 24.13
CA ASN A 154 -6.55 -10.11 22.79
C ASN A 154 -5.66 -8.98 22.24
N GLU A 155 -4.47 -8.80 22.79
CA GLU A 155 -3.57 -7.70 22.41
C GLU A 155 -2.16 -8.23 22.13
N LEU A 156 -1.48 -7.58 21.20
CA LEU A 156 -0.06 -7.76 20.95
C LEU A 156 0.70 -6.55 21.52
N PRO A 157 1.55 -6.73 22.54
CA PRO A 157 2.45 -5.68 22.98
C PRO A 157 3.53 -5.45 21.91
N VAL A 158 3.63 -4.21 21.44
CA VAL A 158 4.59 -3.77 20.42
C VAL A 158 5.42 -2.62 20.98
N SER A 159 6.73 -2.79 20.98
CA SER A 159 7.66 -1.81 21.52
C SER A 159 7.89 -0.65 20.56
N HIS A 160 7.81 0.57 21.09
CA HIS A 160 8.09 1.79 20.35
C HIS A 160 8.78 2.80 21.26
N GLY A 161 10.02 3.15 20.92
CA GLY A 161 10.86 3.98 21.77
C GLY A 161 11.09 3.33 23.14
N ALA A 162 10.72 4.02 24.22
CA ALA A 162 10.84 3.52 25.60
C ALA A 162 9.53 2.91 26.15
N GLY A 163 8.48 2.79 25.34
CA GLY A 163 7.16 2.34 25.76
C GLY A 163 6.65 1.15 24.95
N LEU A 164 5.48 0.66 25.40
CA LEU A 164 4.72 -0.39 24.73
C LEU A 164 3.41 0.20 24.19
N VAL A 165 3.07 -0.19 22.97
CA VAL A 165 1.77 0.05 22.35
C VAL A 165 1.06 -1.28 22.25
N HIS A 166 -0.18 -1.34 22.71
CA HIS A 166 -0.98 -2.56 22.68
C HIS A 166 -1.87 -2.55 21.44
N TYR A 167 -1.61 -3.47 20.51
CA TYR A 167 -2.39 -3.61 19.28
C TYR A 167 -3.48 -4.67 19.48
N PRO A 168 -4.77 -4.35 19.26
CA PRO A 168 -5.82 -5.35 19.26
C PRO A 168 -5.55 -6.44 18.22
N VAL A 169 -5.72 -7.69 18.63
CA VAL A 169 -5.55 -8.87 17.79
C VAL A 169 -6.91 -9.39 17.36
N GLU A 170 -7.14 -9.40 16.05
CA GLU A 170 -8.31 -10.00 15.42
C GLU A 170 -8.04 -11.47 15.07
N ARG A 171 -9.04 -12.34 15.27
CA ARG A 171 -9.00 -13.71 14.77
C ARG A 171 -9.84 -13.81 13.50
N LEU A 172 -9.18 -13.98 12.36
CA LEU A 172 -9.84 -14.10 11.05
C LEU A 172 -9.41 -15.41 10.39
N GLY A 173 -10.38 -16.26 10.09
CA GLY A 173 -10.11 -17.61 9.61
C GLY A 173 -9.22 -18.39 10.56
N ASN A 174 -8.07 -18.85 10.05
CA ASN A 174 -7.05 -19.58 10.82
C ASN A 174 -5.87 -18.72 11.29
N GLY A 175 -5.93 -17.39 11.09
CA GLY A 175 -4.85 -16.47 11.41
C GLY A 175 -5.19 -15.52 12.57
N LEU A 176 -4.13 -15.01 13.21
CA LEU A 176 -4.21 -13.82 14.06
C LEU A 176 -3.72 -12.63 13.27
N TRP A 177 -4.41 -11.50 13.41
CA TRP A 177 -4.19 -10.31 12.62
C TRP A 177 -4.13 -9.08 13.51
N VAL A 178 -3.36 -8.08 13.10
CA VAL A 178 -3.28 -6.76 13.73
C VAL A 178 -3.54 -5.71 12.68
N ALA A 179 -4.30 -4.68 13.02
CA ALA A 179 -4.59 -3.57 12.12
C ALA A 179 -3.91 -2.29 12.59
N GLY A 180 -3.42 -1.50 11.65
CA GLY A 180 -2.79 -0.22 11.92
C GLY A 180 -2.89 0.73 10.72
N PRO A 181 -2.68 2.04 10.94
CA PRO A 181 -2.26 2.65 12.20
C PRO A 181 -3.39 2.80 13.23
N LEU A 182 -3.05 3.06 14.50
CA LEU A 182 -4.02 3.21 15.60
C LEU A 182 -4.39 4.67 15.83
N ALA A 183 -5.68 4.95 16.02
CA ALA A 183 -6.19 6.32 16.13
C ALA A 183 -5.63 7.14 17.31
N THR A 184 -5.20 6.48 18.38
CA THR A 184 -4.85 7.13 19.64
C THR A 184 -3.39 6.96 20.05
N SER A 185 -2.64 6.09 19.36
CA SER A 185 -1.41 5.54 19.93
C SER A 185 -0.22 5.56 18.98
N HIS A 186 -0.44 5.35 17.68
CA HIS A 186 0.65 5.29 16.73
C HIS A 186 0.17 5.46 15.28
N ASP A 187 0.88 6.28 14.51
CA ASP A 187 0.55 6.67 13.14
C ASP A 187 1.12 5.73 12.06
N THR A 188 1.97 4.77 12.44
CA THR A 188 2.63 3.86 11.50
C THR A 188 1.94 2.50 11.44
N ALA A 189 1.57 2.07 10.23
CA ALA A 189 1.02 0.74 9.97
C ALA A 189 2.12 -0.34 9.91
N PRO A 190 1.80 -1.64 10.06
CA PRO A 190 2.77 -2.72 9.88
C PRO A 190 3.48 -2.71 8.52
N PHE A 191 2.74 -2.35 7.47
CA PHE A 191 3.21 -2.19 6.11
C PHE A 191 2.59 -0.94 5.50
N GLU A 192 3.35 -0.28 4.63
CA GLU A 192 2.86 0.78 3.76
C GLU A 192 3.31 0.46 2.34
N VAL A 193 2.47 0.71 1.34
CA VAL A 193 2.81 0.50 -0.07
C VAL A 193 2.52 1.77 -0.84
N ARG A 194 3.49 2.21 -1.64
CA ARG A 194 3.37 3.31 -2.59
C ARG A 194 3.69 2.79 -3.97
N ILE A 195 2.80 3.01 -4.93
CA ILE A 195 3.04 2.71 -6.34
C ILE A 195 2.93 4.01 -7.12
N VAL A 196 3.95 4.36 -7.88
CA VAL A 196 4.00 5.54 -8.73
C VAL A 196 3.93 5.11 -10.20
N ASN A 197 3.16 5.83 -10.99
CA ASN A 197 3.07 5.70 -12.44
C ASN A 197 3.68 6.93 -13.11
N GLU A 198 4.87 6.75 -13.68
CA GLU A 198 5.57 7.79 -14.43
C GLU A 198 5.66 7.37 -15.90
N ALA A 199 4.74 7.90 -16.71
CA ALA A 199 4.68 7.65 -18.16
C ALA A 199 4.67 6.15 -18.55
N GLY A 200 3.99 5.31 -17.78
CA GLY A 200 3.93 3.86 -18.01
C GLY A 200 5.06 3.06 -17.37
N VAL A 201 5.99 3.71 -16.67
CA VAL A 201 6.90 3.05 -15.73
C VAL A 201 6.23 3.02 -14.36
N LEU A 202 5.95 1.82 -13.87
CA LEU A 202 5.42 1.61 -12.53
C LEU A 202 6.57 1.33 -11.57
N SER A 203 6.66 2.09 -10.49
CA SER A 203 7.58 1.80 -9.39
C SER A 203 6.79 1.54 -8.11
N MET A 204 7.22 0.58 -7.31
CA MET A 204 6.63 0.21 -6.04
C MET A 204 7.67 0.37 -4.94
N ASP A 205 7.33 1.14 -3.92
CA ASP A 205 8.01 1.18 -2.63
C ASP A 205 7.13 0.49 -1.58
N TRP A 206 7.68 -0.56 -0.98
CA TRP A 206 7.03 -1.29 0.10
C TRP A 206 7.83 -1.15 1.41
N SER A 207 7.29 -0.36 2.33
CA SER A 207 7.84 -0.15 3.67
C SER A 207 7.47 -1.30 4.60
N LEU A 208 8.49 -1.89 5.23
CA LEU A 208 8.33 -2.86 6.32
C LEU A 208 8.59 -2.14 7.64
N ASN A 209 7.58 -1.97 8.47
CA ASN A 209 7.69 -1.08 9.63
C ASN A 209 7.89 -1.81 10.96
N TRP A 210 7.63 -3.12 11.04
CA TRP A 210 7.75 -3.87 12.30
C TRP A 210 8.78 -5.00 12.22
N SER A 211 9.46 -5.22 13.34
CA SER A 211 10.56 -6.18 13.47
C SER A 211 10.30 -7.62 12.98
N PRO A 212 9.10 -8.23 13.06
CA PRO A 212 8.92 -9.61 12.61
C PRO A 212 9.19 -9.80 11.12
N TRP A 213 9.00 -8.75 10.31
CA TRP A 213 9.17 -8.75 8.86
C TRP A 213 10.48 -8.09 8.41
N ILE A 214 11.13 -7.34 9.29
CA ILE A 214 12.39 -6.62 9.03
C ILE A 214 13.61 -7.47 9.34
N VAL A 215 13.66 -8.06 10.52
CA VAL A 215 14.87 -8.73 11.04
C VAL A 215 15.21 -9.90 10.12
N ALA A 216 16.50 -10.08 9.81
CA ALA A 216 16.96 -11.11 8.87
C ALA A 216 16.47 -12.52 9.25
N ASP A 217 16.52 -12.84 10.55
CA ASP A 217 16.00 -14.09 11.13
C ASP A 217 14.60 -13.92 11.74
N GLY A 218 13.88 -12.88 11.34
CA GLY A 218 12.53 -12.56 11.80
C GLY A 218 11.52 -13.60 11.32
N ALA A 219 10.52 -13.87 12.17
CA ALA A 219 9.56 -14.95 11.90
C ALA A 219 8.68 -14.71 10.66
N GLY A 220 8.50 -13.46 10.24
CA GLY A 220 7.77 -13.09 9.02
C GLY A 220 8.66 -12.96 7.78
N ARG A 221 9.98 -13.18 7.89
CA ARG A 221 10.90 -13.09 6.75
C ARG A 221 10.54 -14.05 5.61
N PRO A 222 10.18 -15.33 5.85
CA PRO A 222 9.80 -16.23 4.76
C PRO A 222 8.58 -15.75 3.97
N ASP A 223 7.62 -15.11 4.65
CA ASP A 223 6.39 -14.59 4.03
C ASP A 223 6.71 -13.37 3.15
N VAL A 224 7.57 -12.46 3.61
CA VAL A 224 8.08 -11.34 2.80
C VAL A 224 8.82 -11.85 1.56
N GLU A 225 9.69 -12.85 1.70
CA GLU A 225 10.40 -13.43 0.56
C GLU A 225 9.45 -14.13 -0.42
N ALA A 226 8.37 -14.75 0.08
CA ALA A 226 7.32 -15.30 -0.77
C ALA A 226 6.57 -14.21 -1.54
N ALA A 227 6.26 -13.09 -0.89
CA ALA A 227 5.64 -11.92 -1.52
C ALA A 227 6.52 -11.36 -2.66
N LEU A 228 7.82 -11.18 -2.41
CA LEU A 228 8.75 -10.70 -3.43
C LEU A 228 8.86 -11.67 -4.62
N ARG A 229 8.91 -12.99 -4.38
CA ARG A 229 8.89 -13.98 -5.47
C ARG A 229 7.63 -13.91 -6.32
N ARG A 230 6.46 -13.69 -5.71
CA ARG A 230 5.20 -13.50 -6.46
C ARG A 230 5.24 -12.23 -7.29
N LEU A 231 5.75 -11.13 -6.71
CA LEU A 231 5.92 -9.87 -7.41
C LEU A 231 6.85 -10.03 -8.63
N SER A 232 8.01 -10.67 -8.46
CA SER A 232 8.91 -10.98 -9.58
C SER A 232 8.27 -11.89 -10.64
N ALA A 233 7.41 -12.84 -10.24
CA ALA A 233 6.69 -13.70 -11.17
C ALA A 233 5.67 -12.92 -12.03
N LEU A 234 5.23 -11.74 -11.59
CA LEU A 234 4.42 -10.80 -12.38
C LEU A 234 5.27 -9.94 -13.34
N GLY A 235 6.59 -10.15 -13.41
CA GLY A 235 7.49 -9.43 -14.31
C GLY A 235 8.13 -8.18 -13.69
N TRP A 236 7.86 -7.88 -12.41
CA TRP A 236 8.48 -6.76 -11.72
C TRP A 236 9.95 -7.05 -11.41
N ASN A 237 10.82 -6.09 -11.72
CA ASN A 237 12.22 -6.11 -11.34
C ASN A 237 12.36 -5.68 -9.88
N VAL A 238 12.58 -6.63 -8.98
CA VAL A 238 12.73 -6.37 -7.54
C VAL A 238 14.20 -6.08 -7.21
N GLU A 239 14.48 -4.93 -6.62
CA GLU A 239 15.84 -4.55 -6.25
C GLU A 239 16.37 -5.39 -5.06
N PRO A 240 17.67 -5.74 -5.07
CA PRO A 240 18.31 -6.38 -3.94
C PRO A 240 18.42 -5.42 -2.75
N VAL A 241 18.35 -5.98 -1.54
CA VAL A 241 18.30 -5.25 -0.26
C VAL A 241 19.56 -4.39 0.03
N ASP A 242 20.66 -4.63 -0.69
CA ASP A 242 21.99 -4.08 -0.37
C ASP A 242 22.28 -2.68 -0.93
N ARG A 243 21.34 -2.07 -1.66
CA ARG A 243 21.47 -0.64 -2.00
C ARG A 243 21.14 0.19 -0.76
N ALA A 244 22.19 0.65 -0.09
CA ALA A 244 22.05 1.69 0.93
C ALA A 244 21.29 2.88 0.33
N TRP A 245 20.07 3.09 0.82
CA TRP A 245 19.26 4.25 0.47
C TRP A 245 20.07 5.52 0.71
N SER A 246 20.29 6.31 -0.36
CA SER A 246 20.85 7.65 -0.27
C SER A 246 19.68 8.62 -0.19
N PRO A 247 19.50 9.37 0.92
CA PRO A 247 18.61 10.51 0.88
C PRO A 247 19.17 11.54 -0.09
N ASP A 248 18.48 11.75 -1.21
CA ASP A 248 18.61 12.98 -2.00
C ASP A 248 17.80 14.12 -1.33
#